data_AF-A0A1M4UQ78-F1
#
_entry.id   AF-A0A1M4UQ78-F1
#
_cell.length_a   1.000
_cell.length_b   1.000
_cell.length_c   1.000
_cell.angle_alpha   90.00
_cell.angle_beta   90.00
_cell.angle_gamma   90.00
#
_symmetry.space_group_name_H-M   'P 1'
#
loop_
_entity.id
_entity.type
_entity.pdbx_description
1 polymer ?
#
loop_
_entity_poly.entity_id
_entity_poly.type
_entity_poly.pdbx_seq_one_letter_code
_entity_poly.pdbx_strand_id
1 'polypeptide(L)'
;MKLFFLLLIPSLMQAQNYDFSTPKYQNSKYWQIVNDAVMGGVSTSNYTFKNDALLFSGQVSLENNGGFCMLQFMPEQISTQDFERVIIEVKAAPKTYQLRLKSSQSDYYNYYQNFETNGEWQRFSFNLSDFKPQFRGRQLDLPNFDASSIQEISILIGNKKPEKFQLELKEISFQ
;
A
#
# COMPACT_ATOMS: atom_id res chain seq x y z
N MET A 1 -5.48 17.81 -53.18
CA MET A 1 -6.04 17.43 -51.86
C MET A 1 -4.92 17.48 -50.85
N LYS A 2 -4.98 18.38 -49.85
CA LYS A 2 -4.00 18.41 -48.76
C LYS A 2 -4.35 17.29 -47.79
N LEU A 3 -3.49 16.27 -47.72
CA LEU A 3 -3.63 15.15 -46.79
C LEU A 3 -3.24 15.64 -45.40
N PHE A 4 -4.21 15.74 -44.48
CA PHE A 4 -3.94 16.08 -43.08
C PHE A 4 -3.57 14.79 -42.34
N PHE A 5 -2.29 14.63 -42.01
CA PHE A 5 -1.86 13.60 -41.05
C PHE A 5 -2.19 14.08 -39.64
N LEU A 6 -3.18 13.45 -39.01
CA LEU A 6 -3.46 13.63 -37.58
C LEU A 6 -2.35 12.90 -36.81
N LEU A 7 -1.33 13.64 -36.35
CA LEU A 7 -0.35 13.14 -35.40
C LEU A 7 -1.08 12.87 -34.07
N LEU A 8 -1.39 11.60 -33.80
CA LEU A 8 -1.73 11.13 -32.47
C LEU A 8 -0.49 11.30 -31.59
N ILE A 9 -0.44 12.39 -30.83
CA ILE A 9 0.54 12.54 -29.76
C ILE A 9 0.08 11.58 -28.67
N PRO A 10 0.84 10.51 -28.34
CA PRO A 10 0.46 9.65 -27.22
C PRO A 10 0.38 10.52 -25.97
N SER A 11 -0.76 10.49 -25.29
CA SER A 11 -0.91 11.16 -24.00
C SER A 11 0.15 10.59 -23.06
N LEU A 12 1.06 11.43 -22.57
CA LEU A 12 1.90 11.09 -21.43
C LEU A 12 0.94 10.69 -20.31
N MET A 13 0.92 9.40 -19.94
CA MET A 13 0.18 8.96 -18.76
C MET A 13 0.75 9.76 -17.58
N GLN A 14 -0.10 10.58 -16.98
CA GLN A 14 0.32 11.52 -15.94
C GLN A 14 0.49 10.74 -14.65
N ALA A 15 1.70 10.20 -14.42
CA ALA A 15 1.98 9.44 -13.21
C ALA A 15 1.67 10.27 -11.95
N GLN A 16 0.87 9.70 -11.05
CA GLN A 16 0.59 10.30 -9.75
C GLN A 16 1.57 9.74 -8.72
N ASN A 17 2.34 10.62 -8.08
CA ASN A 17 3.47 10.24 -7.23
C ASN A 17 3.36 10.79 -5.81
N TYR A 18 3.66 9.92 -4.85
CA TYR A 18 3.76 10.20 -3.42
C TYR A 18 5.17 9.88 -2.93
N ASP A 19 6.05 10.88 -3.00
CA ASP A 19 7.42 10.81 -2.45
C ASP A 19 7.44 11.21 -0.97
N PHE A 20 7.79 10.29 -0.08
CA PHE A 20 7.74 10.50 1.37
C PHE A 20 8.92 11.31 1.94
N SER A 21 9.89 11.69 1.10
CA SER A 21 10.84 12.77 1.41
C SER A 21 10.17 14.15 1.37
N THR A 22 9.04 14.29 0.67
CA THR A 22 8.34 15.57 0.52
C THR A 22 7.59 15.95 1.80
N PRO A 23 7.84 17.14 2.40
CA PRO A 23 7.23 17.56 3.66
C PRO A 23 5.69 17.54 3.68
N LYS A 24 5.04 17.75 2.53
CA LYS A 24 3.57 17.62 2.39
C LYS A 24 3.08 16.30 2.94
N TYR A 25 3.70 15.18 2.55
CA TYR A 25 3.26 13.83 2.90
C TYR A 25 3.77 13.36 4.27
N GLN A 26 4.60 14.15 4.94
CA GLN A 26 5.06 13.87 6.32
C GLN A 26 4.05 14.32 7.38
N ASN A 27 2.95 14.95 6.97
CA ASN A 27 1.88 15.34 7.88
C ASN A 27 1.15 14.10 8.41
N SER A 28 1.06 13.96 9.73
CA SER A 28 0.43 12.83 10.42
C SER A 28 -1.04 12.62 10.07
N LYS A 29 -1.73 13.64 9.53
CA LYS A 29 -3.13 13.52 9.08
C LYS A 29 -3.36 12.44 8.02
N TYR A 30 -2.32 12.06 7.27
CA TYR A 30 -2.42 11.05 6.22
C TYR A 30 -2.15 9.63 6.71
N TRP A 31 -1.70 9.45 7.95
CA TRP A 31 -1.10 8.21 8.40
C TRP A 31 -1.75 7.66 9.66
N GLN A 32 -2.07 6.38 9.64
CA GLN A 32 -2.65 5.68 10.78
C GLN A 32 -1.98 4.31 10.97
N ILE A 33 -1.71 3.97 12.23
CA ILE A 33 -1.30 2.63 12.63
C ILE A 33 -2.55 1.84 13.03
N VAL A 34 -2.64 0.60 12.54
CA VAL A 34 -3.66 -0.37 12.94
C VAL A 34 -2.97 -1.68 13.29
N ASN A 35 -3.08 -2.09 14.55
CA ASN A 35 -2.58 -3.37 15.04
C ASN A 35 -3.76 -4.28 15.43
N ASP A 36 -3.46 -5.49 15.88
CA ASP A 36 -4.39 -6.59 16.17
C ASP A 36 -5.16 -6.50 17.51
N ALA A 37 -5.42 -5.28 18.01
CA ALA A 37 -5.94 -5.06 19.36
C ALA A 37 -7.38 -5.57 19.62
N VAL A 38 -8.16 -5.88 18.58
CA VAL A 38 -9.61 -6.19 18.70
C VAL A 38 -9.91 -7.37 19.64
N MET A 39 -9.04 -8.39 19.67
CA MET A 39 -9.19 -9.56 20.54
C MET A 39 -8.16 -9.58 21.69
N GLY A 40 -7.55 -8.44 22.01
CA GLY A 40 -6.48 -8.33 22.99
C GLY A 40 -5.08 -8.63 22.43
N GLY A 41 -4.93 -8.69 21.10
CA GLY A 41 -3.63 -8.80 20.44
C GLY A 41 -2.67 -7.71 20.90
N VAL A 42 -1.39 -8.08 20.99
CA VAL A 42 -0.34 -7.25 21.60
C VAL A 42 0.74 -6.86 20.60
N SER A 43 0.44 -6.92 19.30
CA SER A 43 1.38 -6.41 18.29
C SER A 43 1.52 -4.91 18.42
N THR A 44 2.74 -4.41 18.26
CA THR A 44 3.06 -2.99 18.39
C THR A 44 3.77 -2.52 17.14
N SER A 45 3.46 -1.30 16.71
CA SER A 45 4.13 -0.68 15.59
C SER A 45 4.05 0.84 15.66
N ASN A 46 4.94 1.49 14.92
CA ASN A 46 5.01 2.93 14.78
C ASN A 46 5.56 3.29 13.39
N TYR A 47 5.40 4.55 13.00
CA TYR A 47 6.11 5.12 11.86
C TYR A 47 6.86 6.40 12.22
N THR A 48 7.93 6.69 11.47
CA THR A 48 8.69 7.94 11.54
C THR A 48 9.17 8.31 10.14
N PHE A 49 9.52 9.58 9.90
CA PHE A 49 10.18 10.00 8.66
C PHE A 49 11.68 10.17 8.93
N LYS A 50 12.53 9.50 8.14
CA LYS A 50 13.99 9.53 8.26
C LYS A 50 14.64 9.15 6.93
N ASN A 51 15.80 9.73 6.61
CA ASN A 51 16.60 9.38 5.43
C ASN A 51 15.78 9.40 4.12
N ASP A 52 14.98 10.45 3.91
CA ASP A 52 14.16 10.62 2.71
C ASP A 52 13.10 9.50 2.48
N ALA A 53 12.72 8.79 3.55
CA ALA A 53 11.71 7.75 3.53
C ALA A 53 10.84 7.77 4.80
N LEU A 54 9.68 7.11 4.72
CA LEU A 54 8.94 6.69 5.90
C LEU A 54 9.51 5.36 6.41
N LEU A 55 9.83 5.28 7.70
CA LEU A 55 10.19 4.04 8.39
C LEU A 55 8.97 3.50 9.15
N PHE A 56 8.42 2.39 8.69
CA PHE A 56 7.40 1.59 9.38
C PHE A 56 8.09 0.46 10.16
N SER A 57 7.89 0.39 11.48
CA SER A 57 8.59 -0.60 12.31
C SER A 57 7.78 -1.07 13.49
N GLY A 58 8.10 -2.25 14.02
CA GLY A 58 7.38 -2.82 15.15
C GLY A 58 7.71 -4.27 15.43
N GLN A 59 6.82 -4.91 16.19
CA GLN A 59 6.86 -6.32 16.54
C GLN A 59 5.47 -6.94 16.38
N VAL A 60 5.41 -7.98 15.55
CA VAL A 60 4.24 -8.87 15.44
C VAL A 60 4.27 -9.87 16.59
N SER A 61 3.15 -10.03 17.27
CA SER A 61 2.90 -11.06 18.28
C SER A 61 1.72 -11.94 17.86
N LEU A 62 1.79 -13.23 18.17
CA LEU A 62 0.67 -14.17 17.98
C LEU A 62 -0.13 -14.38 19.28
N GLU A 63 0.28 -13.73 20.37
CA GLU A 63 -0.44 -13.79 21.64
C GLU A 63 -1.84 -13.18 21.51
N ASN A 64 -2.79 -13.70 22.28
CA ASN A 64 -4.18 -13.25 22.31
C ASN A 64 -4.88 -13.26 20.93
N ASN A 65 -4.56 -14.25 20.10
CA ASN A 65 -5.06 -14.38 18.73
C ASN A 65 -4.70 -13.18 17.84
N GLY A 66 -3.60 -12.49 18.16
CA GLY A 66 -3.00 -11.46 17.32
C GLY A 66 -2.35 -12.04 16.06
N GLY A 67 -1.59 -11.19 15.38
CA GLY A 67 -0.69 -11.57 14.32
C GLY A 67 -0.53 -10.54 13.21
N PHE A 68 -0.77 -9.23 13.44
CA PHE A 68 -0.46 -8.23 12.42
C PHE A 68 -0.15 -6.82 12.93
N CYS A 69 0.63 -6.10 12.14
CA CYS A 69 0.78 -4.65 12.18
C CYS A 69 0.48 -4.07 10.78
N MET A 70 -0.17 -2.92 10.73
CA MET A 70 -0.54 -2.25 9.48
C MET A 70 -0.30 -0.74 9.57
N LEU A 71 0.27 -0.20 8.50
CA LEU A 71 0.37 1.24 8.25
C LEU A 71 -0.61 1.60 7.12
N GLN A 72 -1.50 2.54 7.38
CA GLN A 72 -2.45 3.08 6.41
C GLN A 72 -1.98 4.47 5.96
N PHE A 73 -2.05 4.70 4.65
CA PHE A 73 -1.87 5.98 3.98
C PHE A 73 -3.19 6.40 3.35
N MET A 74 -3.72 7.56 3.74
CA MET A 74 -5.02 8.08 3.35
C MET A 74 -4.87 9.47 2.71
N PRO A 75 -4.36 9.56 1.46
CA PRO A 75 -4.26 10.82 0.75
C PRO A 75 -5.65 11.34 0.32
N GLU A 76 -5.67 12.49 -0.34
CA GLU A 76 -6.83 12.86 -1.17
C GLU A 76 -7.12 11.75 -2.18
N GLN A 77 -8.41 11.60 -2.52
CA GLN A 77 -8.89 10.53 -3.39
C GLN A 77 -8.08 10.46 -4.69
N ILE A 78 -7.60 9.27 -5.00
CA ILE A 78 -6.84 8.96 -6.21
C ILE A 78 -7.84 8.49 -7.26
N SER A 79 -7.87 9.13 -8.42
CA SER A 79 -8.59 8.59 -9.59
C SER A 79 -7.77 7.44 -10.17
N THR A 80 -8.39 6.32 -10.50
CA THR A 80 -7.73 5.18 -11.16
C THR A 80 -8.02 5.11 -12.65
N GLN A 81 -8.78 6.06 -13.20
CA GLN A 81 -9.21 6.05 -14.61
C GLN A 81 -8.02 6.04 -15.59
N ASP A 82 -6.90 6.67 -15.20
CA ASP A 82 -5.71 6.83 -16.03
C ASP A 82 -4.55 5.93 -15.60
N PHE A 83 -4.78 4.96 -14.70
CA PHE A 83 -3.74 4.12 -14.12
C PHE A 83 -4.10 2.64 -14.20
N GLU A 84 -3.14 1.83 -14.62
CA GLU A 84 -3.26 0.37 -14.61
C GLU A 84 -2.50 -0.24 -13.44
N ARG A 85 -1.53 0.48 -12.89
CA ARG A 85 -0.57 -0.06 -11.93
C ARG A 85 -0.37 0.87 -10.74
N VAL A 86 -0.14 0.25 -9.59
CA VAL A 86 0.46 0.88 -8.41
C VAL A 86 1.87 0.34 -8.23
N ILE A 87 2.79 1.22 -7.88
CA ILE A 87 4.20 0.92 -7.71
C ILE A 87 4.64 1.42 -6.34
N ILE A 88 5.41 0.62 -5.61
CA ILE A 88 6.02 1.01 -4.34
C ILE A 88 7.53 0.82 -4.40
N GLU A 89 8.27 1.72 -3.76
CA GLU A 89 9.72 1.60 -3.56
C GLU A 89 10.00 1.42 -2.07
N VAL A 90 10.51 0.24 -1.70
CA VAL A 90 10.68 -0.16 -0.30
C VAL A 90 12.03 -0.83 -0.05
N LYS A 91 12.50 -0.79 1.20
CA LYS A 91 13.61 -1.59 1.70
C LYS A 91 13.23 -2.24 3.03
N ALA A 92 13.34 -3.56 3.10
CA ALA A 92 13.10 -4.32 4.33
C ALA A 92 13.85 -5.66 4.29
N ALA A 93 14.22 -6.20 5.46
CA ALA A 93 14.77 -7.55 5.57
C ALA A 93 13.81 -8.62 4.96
N PRO A 94 14.29 -9.83 4.63
CA PRO A 94 13.47 -10.84 3.98
C PRO A 94 12.20 -11.23 4.75
N LYS A 95 11.05 -10.75 4.28
CA LYS A 95 9.72 -10.94 4.88
C LYS A 95 8.65 -10.82 3.79
N THR A 96 7.47 -11.37 4.08
CA THR A 96 6.29 -11.24 3.22
C THR A 96 5.37 -10.16 3.78
N TYR A 97 5.02 -9.19 2.94
CA TYR A 97 4.10 -8.10 3.25
C TYR A 97 2.88 -8.17 2.33
N GLN A 98 1.82 -7.46 2.71
CA GLN A 98 0.69 -7.18 1.84
C GLN A 98 0.67 -5.69 1.50
N LEU A 99 0.48 -5.39 0.21
CA LEU A 99 -0.03 -4.09 -0.22
C LEU A 99 -1.56 -4.20 -0.32
N ARG A 100 -2.27 -3.25 0.27
CA ARG A 100 -3.74 -3.22 0.31
C ARG A 100 -4.28 -1.91 -0.23
N LEU A 101 -5.45 -1.99 -0.85
CA LEU A 101 -6.20 -0.87 -1.40
C LEU A 101 -7.64 -0.90 -0.89
N LYS A 102 -8.23 0.28 -0.69
CA LYS A 102 -9.69 0.45 -0.61
C LYS A 102 -10.17 1.55 -1.54
N SER A 103 -11.32 1.31 -2.16
CA SER A 103 -12.07 2.31 -2.92
C SER A 103 -12.67 3.38 -2.03
N SER A 104 -13.22 2.98 -0.88
CA SER A 104 -13.76 3.87 0.15
C SER A 104 -13.17 3.53 1.51
N GLN A 105 -12.85 4.53 2.33
CA GLN A 105 -12.38 4.30 3.70
C GLN A 105 -13.43 3.54 4.55
N SER A 106 -14.71 3.72 4.26
CA SER A 106 -15.82 3.05 4.95
C SER A 106 -16.02 1.58 4.54
N ASP A 107 -15.33 1.10 3.51
CA ASP A 107 -15.46 -0.29 3.08
C ASP A 107 -14.97 -1.24 4.19
N TYR A 108 -15.80 -2.26 4.48
CA TYR A 108 -15.48 -3.26 5.50
C TYR A 108 -14.38 -4.23 5.04
N TYR A 109 -14.11 -4.30 3.73
CA TYR A 109 -13.13 -5.17 3.10
C TYR A 109 -12.01 -4.35 2.44
N ASN A 110 -10.96 -5.02 1.97
CA ASN A 110 -9.88 -4.43 1.20
C ASN A 110 -9.52 -5.32 0.02
N TYR A 111 -8.79 -4.77 -0.93
CA TYR A 111 -8.15 -5.54 -2.00
C TYR A 111 -6.67 -5.67 -1.71
N TYR A 112 -6.05 -6.81 -1.98
CA TYR A 112 -4.64 -7.03 -1.62
C TYR A 112 -3.83 -7.76 -2.68
N GLN A 113 -2.52 -7.52 -2.63
CA GLN A 113 -1.48 -8.37 -3.22
C GLN A 113 -0.34 -8.55 -2.22
N ASN A 114 0.37 -9.68 -2.33
CA ASN A 114 1.54 -9.95 -1.50
C ASN A 114 2.82 -9.53 -2.23
N PHE A 115 3.85 -9.16 -1.47
CA PHE A 115 5.20 -8.99 -1.98
C PHE A 115 6.24 -9.46 -0.97
N GLU A 116 7.41 -9.87 -1.47
CA GLU A 116 8.52 -10.39 -0.67
C GLU A 116 9.75 -9.51 -0.82
N THR A 117 10.27 -9.04 0.31
CA THR A 117 11.47 -8.20 0.35
C THR A 117 12.74 -9.04 0.50
N ASN A 118 13.91 -8.49 0.22
CA ASN A 118 15.18 -9.22 0.24
C ASN A 118 16.31 -8.55 1.05
N GLY A 119 16.05 -7.42 1.70
CA GLY A 119 17.04 -6.64 2.44
C GLY A 119 17.52 -5.37 1.73
N GLU A 120 17.33 -5.29 0.41
CA GLU A 120 17.75 -4.14 -0.41
C GLU A 120 16.57 -3.27 -0.85
N TRP A 121 16.87 -2.10 -1.42
CA TRP A 121 15.87 -1.27 -2.06
C TRP A 121 15.29 -1.99 -3.29
N GLN A 122 13.97 -2.11 -3.33
CA GLN A 122 13.24 -2.80 -4.39
C GLN A 122 12.04 -1.97 -4.82
N ARG A 123 11.77 -1.99 -6.13
CA ARG A 123 10.57 -1.40 -6.74
C ARG A 123 9.62 -2.53 -7.12
N PHE A 124 8.44 -2.58 -6.51
CA PHE A 124 7.41 -3.56 -6.82
C PHE A 124 6.30 -2.88 -7.63
N SER A 125 5.91 -3.50 -8.74
CA SER A 125 4.83 -3.02 -9.61
C SER A 125 3.68 -4.03 -9.58
N PHE A 126 2.47 -3.54 -9.34
CA PHE A 126 1.27 -4.35 -9.21
C PHE A 126 0.20 -3.83 -10.16
N ASN A 127 -0.37 -4.70 -10.98
CA ASN A 127 -1.57 -4.34 -11.75
C ASN A 127 -2.74 -4.18 -10.79
N LEU A 128 -3.51 -3.10 -10.94
CA LEU A 128 -4.70 -2.84 -10.12
C LEU A 128 -5.70 -3.99 -10.25
N SER A 129 -5.92 -4.50 -11.47
CA SER A 129 -6.82 -5.62 -11.78
C SER A 129 -6.45 -6.96 -11.13
N ASP A 130 -5.24 -7.09 -10.57
CA ASP A 130 -4.77 -8.32 -9.91
C ASP A 130 -4.97 -8.29 -8.39
N PHE A 131 -5.42 -7.16 -7.81
CA PHE A 131 -5.71 -7.10 -6.37
C PHE A 131 -7.02 -7.85 -6.04
N LYS A 132 -6.92 -8.80 -5.12
CA LYS A 132 -8.04 -9.69 -4.75
C LYS A 132 -8.79 -9.17 -3.53
N PRO A 133 -10.12 -9.28 -3.47
CA PRO A 133 -10.89 -8.81 -2.32
C PRO A 133 -10.74 -9.75 -1.12
N GLN A 134 -10.56 -9.19 0.06
CA GLN A 134 -10.51 -9.93 1.32
C GLN A 134 -11.14 -9.16 2.49
N PHE A 135 -11.65 -9.92 3.45
CA PHE A 135 -12.08 -9.42 4.75
C PHE A 135 -11.51 -10.30 5.87
N ARG A 136 -10.76 -9.68 6.79
CA ARG A 136 -10.14 -10.36 7.94
C ARG A 136 -9.36 -11.63 7.54
N GLY A 137 -8.55 -11.52 6.48
CA GLY A 137 -7.73 -12.61 5.95
C GLY A 137 -8.47 -13.69 5.17
N ARG A 138 -9.79 -13.57 4.98
CA ARG A 138 -10.58 -14.45 4.11
C ARG A 138 -10.83 -13.76 2.77
N GLN A 139 -10.49 -14.44 1.68
CA GLN A 139 -10.86 -13.99 0.35
C GLN A 139 -12.39 -13.95 0.21
N LEU A 140 -12.91 -12.93 -0.45
CA LEU A 140 -14.33 -12.77 -0.72
C LEU A 140 -14.68 -13.27 -2.12
N ASP A 141 -15.94 -13.65 -2.31
CA ASP A 141 -16.53 -13.92 -3.62
C ASP A 141 -17.02 -12.60 -4.25
N LEU A 142 -16.05 -11.77 -4.61
CA LEU A 142 -16.21 -10.47 -5.26
C LEU A 142 -15.20 -10.40 -6.42
N PRO A 143 -15.43 -9.57 -7.45
CA PRO A 143 -14.43 -9.34 -8.49
C PRO A 143 -13.13 -8.77 -7.90
N ASN A 144 -12.03 -8.86 -8.64
CA ASN A 144 -10.81 -8.13 -8.33
C ASN A 144 -11.04 -6.62 -8.43
N PHE A 145 -10.07 -5.84 -7.96
CA PHE A 145 -10.18 -4.37 -7.95
C PHE A 145 -10.40 -3.79 -9.35
N ASP A 146 -11.54 -3.13 -9.54
CA ASP A 146 -11.95 -2.43 -10.76
C ASP A 146 -12.54 -1.03 -10.46
N ALA A 147 -12.43 -0.57 -9.22
CA ALA A 147 -12.99 0.70 -8.78
C ALA A 147 -12.28 1.89 -9.43
N SER A 148 -13.04 2.97 -9.67
CA SER A 148 -12.56 4.22 -10.27
C SER A 148 -11.77 5.13 -9.31
N SER A 149 -11.63 4.74 -8.05
CA SER A 149 -10.88 5.51 -7.06
C SER A 149 -10.23 4.66 -5.98
N ILE A 150 -9.19 5.21 -5.36
CA ILE A 150 -8.54 4.68 -4.15
C ILE A 150 -8.54 5.79 -3.09
N GLN A 151 -8.93 5.45 -1.86
CA GLN A 151 -8.93 6.36 -0.72
C GLN A 151 -8.06 5.89 0.46
N GLU A 152 -7.63 4.63 0.44
CA GLU A 152 -6.73 4.04 1.44
C GLU A 152 -5.75 3.11 0.74
N ILE A 153 -4.46 3.28 1.05
CA ILE A 153 -3.40 2.34 0.67
C ILE A 153 -2.78 1.86 1.97
N SER A 154 -2.46 0.58 2.10
CA SER A 154 -1.84 0.08 3.33
C SER A 154 -0.74 -0.93 3.08
N ILE A 155 0.27 -0.90 3.94
CA ILE A 155 1.26 -1.97 4.05
C ILE A 155 0.97 -2.74 5.34
N LEU A 156 0.78 -4.05 5.21
CA LEU A 156 0.56 -4.94 6.34
C LEU A 156 1.63 -6.01 6.41
N ILE A 157 2.12 -6.28 7.62
CA ILE A 157 2.84 -7.49 7.96
C ILE A 157 1.95 -8.35 8.87
N GLY A 158 1.70 -9.58 8.46
CA GLY A 158 0.83 -10.52 9.19
C GLY A 158 1.02 -11.95 8.70
N ASN A 159 2.27 -12.40 8.71
CA ASN A 159 2.75 -13.64 8.10
C ASN A 159 2.67 -14.87 9.04
N LYS A 160 1.84 -14.80 10.09
CA LYS A 160 1.66 -15.85 11.11
C LYS A 160 2.95 -16.24 11.85
N LYS A 161 3.89 -15.30 11.98
CA LYS A 161 5.14 -15.49 12.73
C LYS A 161 5.32 -14.34 13.71
N PRO A 162 5.76 -14.61 14.96
CA PRO A 162 6.13 -13.55 15.89
C PRO A 162 7.52 -13.02 15.50
N GLU A 163 7.61 -11.75 15.13
CA GLU A 163 8.86 -11.17 14.63
C GLU A 163 8.91 -9.65 14.74
N LYS A 164 10.14 -9.13 14.86
CA LYS A 164 10.41 -7.71 14.66
C LYS A 164 10.52 -7.41 13.17
N PHE A 165 10.07 -6.22 12.78
CA PHE A 165 10.17 -5.75 11.40
C PHE A 165 10.52 -4.27 11.33
N GLN A 166 11.14 -3.92 10.22
CA GLN A 166 11.41 -2.56 9.77
C GLN A 166 11.24 -2.55 8.25
N LEU A 167 10.49 -1.59 7.74
CA LEU A 167 10.29 -1.35 6.31
C LEU A 167 10.44 0.15 6.08
N GLU A 168 11.41 0.52 5.25
CA GLU A 168 11.53 1.86 4.69
C GLU A 168 10.68 1.93 3.43
N LEU A 169 9.81 2.93 3.35
CA LEU A 169 8.92 3.21 2.22
C LEU A 169 9.28 4.60 1.70
N LYS A 170 9.78 4.65 0.47
CA LYS A 170 10.25 5.89 -0.15
C LYS A 170 9.17 6.54 -1.02
N GLU A 171 8.48 5.73 -1.81
CA GLU A 171 7.53 6.22 -2.80
C GLU A 171 6.35 5.26 -2.95
N ILE A 172 5.16 5.83 -3.20
CA ILE A 172 4.06 5.16 -3.90
C ILE A 172 3.76 5.95 -5.17
N SER A 173 3.68 5.28 -6.32
CA SER A 173 3.29 5.90 -7.59
C SER A 173 2.23 5.11 -8.34
N PHE A 174 1.42 5.81 -9.12
CA PHE A 174 0.39 5.26 -10.00
C PHE A 174 0.73 5.57 -11.45
N GLN A 175 0.59 4.56 -12.32
CA GLN A 175 0.98 4.60 -13.73
C GLN A 175 0.00 3.83 -14.61
#